data_AF-A0A2H0W1I8-F1
#
_entry.id   AF-A0A2H0W1I8-F1
#
_cell.length_a   1.000
_cell.length_b   1.000
_cell.length_c   1.000
_cell.angle_alpha   90.00
_cell.angle_beta   90.00
_cell.angle_gamma   90.00
#
_symmetry.space_group_name_H-M   'P 1'
#
loop_
_entity.id
_entity.type
_entity.pdbx_description
1 polymer ?
#
loop_
_entity_poly.entity_id
_entity_poly.type
_entity_poly.pdbx_seq_one_letter_code
_entity_poly.pdbx_strand_id
1 'polypeptide(L)'
;MIRKIIFPLILILIGLTQIFGFVIKDNTIMRFGYTYAASPLPVVFTKIGAIEPFSIVLSANYITSNGQTKHIDISPGDFDVFPGPFFRRSSYTSPVFGLITDPTNKRALNVLRFGLCDEGVLIKTFTTDTNIQSAEIIARSLTRDVNAVWKFEVNCQNEISS
;
A
#
# COMPACT_ATOMS: atom_id res chain seq x y z
N MET A 1 -11.84 14.51 -42.03
CA MET A 1 -12.85 14.85 -40.98
C MET A 1 -13.40 13.60 -40.29
N ILE A 2 -13.89 12.61 -41.04
CA ILE A 2 -14.45 11.33 -40.56
C ILE A 2 -13.54 10.57 -39.57
N ARG A 3 -12.23 10.46 -39.84
CA ARG A 3 -11.27 9.75 -38.97
C ARG A 3 -11.13 10.36 -37.56
N LYS A 4 -11.43 11.66 -37.38
CA LYS A 4 -11.37 12.35 -36.09
C LYS A 4 -12.61 12.08 -35.21
N ILE A 5 -13.70 11.60 -35.80
CA ILE A 5 -14.97 11.32 -35.10
C ILE A 5 -15.09 9.82 -34.77
N ILE A 6 -14.62 8.96 -35.67
CA ILE A 6 -14.67 7.50 -35.49
C ILE A 6 -13.85 7.06 -34.26
N PHE A 7 -12.66 7.62 -34.07
CA PHE A 7 -11.77 7.19 -32.98
C PHE A 7 -12.34 7.49 -31.58
N PRO A 8 -12.87 8.71 -31.30
CA PRO A 8 -13.59 8.97 -30.05
C PRO A 8 -14.82 8.09 -29.85
N LEU A 9 -15.60 7.81 -30.90
CA LEU A 9 -16.78 6.93 -30.82
C LEU A 9 -16.41 5.50 -30.40
N ILE A 10 -15.32 4.96 -30.95
CA ILE A 10 -14.81 3.64 -30.57
C ILE A 10 -14.38 3.64 -29.10
N LEU A 11 -13.67 4.68 -28.64
CA LEU A 11 -13.27 4.78 -27.23
C LEU A 11 -14.47 4.88 -26.28
N ILE A 12 -15.51 5.64 -26.66
CA ILE A 12 -16.76 5.74 -25.89
C ILE A 12 -17.44 4.37 -25.82
N LEU A 13 -17.55 3.65 -26.94
CA LEU A 13 -18.13 2.31 -26.98
C LEU A 13 -17.36 1.32 -26.10
N ILE A 14 -16.03 1.36 -26.12
CA ILE A 14 -15.17 0.55 -25.24
C ILE A 14 -15.43 0.90 -23.77
N GLY A 15 -15.51 2.19 -23.42
CA GLY A 15 -15.84 2.62 -22.05
C GLY A 15 -17.22 2.18 -21.58
N LEU A 16 -18.23 2.19 -22.47
CA LEU A 16 -19.58 1.74 -22.17
C LEU A 16 -19.68 0.23 -21.88
N THR A 17 -18.78 -0.60 -22.44
CA THR A 17 -18.74 -2.05 -22.12
C THR A 17 -18.45 -2.31 -20.64
N GLN A 18 -17.69 -1.42 -19.98
CA GLN A 18 -17.40 -1.52 -18.55
C GLN A 18 -18.67 -1.31 -17.71
N ILE A 19 -19.48 -0.30 -18.05
CA ILE A 19 -20.76 -0.01 -17.37
C ILE A 19 -21.75 -1.17 -17.62
N PHE A 20 -21.81 -1.67 -18.86
CA PHE A 20 -22.69 -2.77 -19.21
C PHE A 20 -22.33 -4.08 -18.47
N GLY A 21 -21.03 -4.42 -18.41
CA GLY A 21 -20.53 -5.56 -17.65
C GLY A 21 -20.80 -5.43 -16.14
N PHE A 22 -20.70 -4.21 -15.59
CA PHE A 22 -21.05 -3.94 -14.20
C PHE A 22 -22.54 -4.16 -13.90
N VAL A 23 -23.44 -3.69 -14.77
CA VAL A 23 -24.90 -3.87 -14.59
C VAL A 23 -25.31 -5.34 -14.65
N ILE A 24 -24.71 -6.11 -15.56
CA ILE A 24 -25.03 -7.54 -15.76
C ILE A 24 -24.27 -8.44 -14.77
N LYS A 25 -23.35 -7.88 -13.98
CA LYS A 25 -22.45 -8.61 -13.07
C LYS A 25 -21.60 -9.68 -13.79
N ASP A 26 -21.26 -9.45 -15.06
CA ASP A 26 -20.39 -10.33 -15.85
C ASP A 26 -18.93 -9.85 -15.78
N ASN A 27 -18.10 -10.61 -15.07
CA ASN A 27 -16.68 -10.32 -14.87
C ASN A 27 -15.86 -10.33 -16.17
N THR A 28 -16.29 -11.07 -17.19
CA THR A 28 -15.57 -11.20 -18.46
C THR A 28 -15.72 -9.92 -19.26
N ILE A 29 -16.95 -9.44 -19.43
CA ILE A 29 -17.25 -8.19 -20.14
C ILE A 29 -16.63 -6.99 -19.42
N MET A 30 -16.71 -6.99 -18.08
CA MET A 30 -16.08 -5.96 -17.25
C MET A 30 -14.54 -5.92 -17.45
N ARG A 31 -13.87 -7.08 -17.53
CA ARG A 31 -12.43 -7.18 -17.77
C ARG A 31 -12.00 -6.70 -19.15
N PHE A 32 -12.81 -6.94 -20.19
CA PHE A 32 -12.58 -6.36 -21.51
C PHE A 32 -12.61 -4.83 -21.46
N GLY A 33 -13.62 -4.25 -20.82
CA GLY A 33 -13.67 -2.80 -20.58
C GLY A 33 -12.43 -2.28 -19.84
N TYR A 34 -12.01 -2.93 -18.76
CA TYR A 34 -10.83 -2.54 -17.97
C TYR A 34 -9.50 -2.60 -18.73
N THR A 35 -9.35 -3.54 -19.66
CA THR A 35 -8.08 -3.76 -20.37
C THR A 35 -7.92 -2.78 -21.54
N TYR A 36 -9.03 -2.40 -22.18
CA TYR A 36 -9.01 -1.62 -23.41
C TYR A 36 -9.48 -0.16 -23.24
N ALA A 37 -10.25 0.17 -22.19
CA ALA A 37 -10.62 1.56 -21.90
C ALA A 37 -9.45 2.30 -21.23
N ALA A 38 -9.24 3.56 -21.62
CA ALA A 38 -8.12 4.38 -21.20
C ALA A 38 -8.03 4.48 -19.66
N SER A 39 -6.90 4.03 -19.13
CA SER A 39 -6.46 4.02 -17.73
C SER A 39 -7.50 3.49 -16.74
N PRO A 40 -7.30 2.29 -16.14
CA PRO A 40 -8.10 1.91 -14.99
C PRO A 40 -8.02 3.05 -13.97
N LEU A 41 -9.19 3.55 -13.55
CA LEU A 41 -9.26 4.52 -12.47
C LEU A 41 -8.44 3.94 -11.30
N PRO A 42 -7.56 4.71 -10.64
CA PRO A 42 -6.71 4.16 -9.59
C PRO A 42 -7.58 3.41 -8.59
N VAL A 43 -7.22 2.16 -8.27
CA VAL A 43 -8.06 1.25 -7.45
C VAL A 43 -8.42 1.88 -6.11
N VAL A 44 -7.57 2.77 -5.62
CA VAL A 44 -7.78 3.59 -4.42
C VAL A 44 -9.04 4.48 -4.46
N PHE A 45 -9.56 4.80 -5.65
CA PHE A 45 -10.77 5.61 -5.84
C PHE A 45 -11.99 4.80 -6.30
N THR A 46 -11.86 3.49 -6.57
CA THR A 46 -12.95 2.67 -7.14
C THR A 46 -13.54 1.65 -6.19
N LYS A 47 -12.84 1.29 -5.11
CA LYS A 47 -13.40 0.40 -4.07
C LYS A 47 -14.03 1.21 -2.94
N ILE A 48 -15.37 1.29 -2.94
CA ILE A 48 -16.14 1.74 -1.78
C ILE A 48 -15.86 0.77 -0.62
N GLY A 49 -15.27 1.25 0.48
CA GLY A 49 -14.84 0.42 1.62
C GLY A 49 -13.41 -0.12 1.53
N ALA A 50 -12.63 0.22 0.49
CA ALA A 50 -11.19 0.15 0.62
C ALA A 50 -10.78 1.22 1.63
N ILE A 51 -10.05 0.81 2.67
CA ILE A 51 -9.53 1.72 3.67
C ILE A 51 -8.73 2.78 2.94
N GLU A 52 -9.20 4.01 3.08
CA GLU A 52 -8.65 5.16 2.39
C GLU A 52 -7.20 5.32 2.83
N PRO A 53 -6.22 5.18 1.92
CA PRO A 53 -4.81 5.24 2.30
C PRO A 53 -4.43 6.54 3.02
N PHE A 54 -5.21 7.59 2.79
CA PHE A 54 -5.06 8.90 3.39
C PHE A 54 -5.62 9.01 4.82
N SER A 55 -6.49 8.09 5.25
CA SER A 55 -7.05 8.09 6.60
C SER A 55 -6.30 7.15 7.55
N ILE A 56 -5.21 6.50 7.10
CA ILE A 56 -4.40 5.63 7.96
C ILE A 56 -3.27 6.43 8.60
N VAL A 57 -3.18 6.32 9.93
CA VAL A 57 -1.98 6.71 10.68
C VAL A 57 -1.15 5.47 10.96
N LEU A 58 0.15 5.59 10.75
CA LEU A 58 1.12 4.54 10.98
C LEU A 58 1.93 4.85 12.23
N SER A 59 2.21 3.82 13.01
CA SER A 59 3.23 3.87 14.06
C SER A 59 3.97 2.55 14.11
N ALA A 60 5.15 2.55 14.74
CA ALA A 60 5.99 1.38 14.86
C ALA A 60 6.48 1.23 16.30
N ASN A 61 6.31 0.04 16.85
CA ASN A 61 7.04 -0.40 18.04
C ASN A 61 8.24 -1.24 17.57
N TYR A 62 9.42 -1.04 18.15
CA TYR A 62 10.56 -1.89 17.84
C TYR A 62 11.38 -2.18 19.09
N ILE A 63 12.03 -3.34 19.08
CA ILE A 63 12.88 -3.81 20.16
C ILE A 63 14.33 -3.72 19.68
N THR A 64 15.12 -2.89 20.34
CA THR A 64 16.56 -2.78 20.08
C THR A 64 17.32 -4.02 20.55
N SER A 65 18.55 -4.21 20.11
CA SER A 65 19.43 -5.30 20.59
C SER A 65 19.61 -5.34 22.11
N ASN A 66 19.42 -4.20 22.78
CA ASN A 66 19.56 -4.07 24.23
C ASN A 66 18.26 -4.40 24.99
N GLY A 67 17.24 -4.90 24.28
CA GLY A 67 15.93 -5.23 24.85
C GLY A 67 15.06 -4.01 25.15
N GLN A 68 15.47 -2.81 24.76
CA GLN A 68 14.63 -1.61 24.94
C GLN A 68 13.57 -1.55 23.85
N THR A 69 12.31 -1.45 24.28
CA THR A 69 11.17 -1.17 23.41
C THR A 69 11.08 0.34 23.17
N LYS A 70 11.00 0.72 21.90
CA LYS A 70 10.83 2.11 21.47
C LYS A 70 9.59 2.23 20.59
N HIS A 71 9.02 3.42 20.57
CA HIS A 71 7.85 3.77 19.79
C HIS A 71 8.17 4.94 18.86
N ILE A 72 7.71 4.86 17.61
CA ILE A 72 7.79 5.95 16.63
C ILE A 72 6.41 6.11 16.00
N ASP A 73 5.89 7.34 16.04
CA ASP A 73 4.76 7.74 15.23
C ASP A 73 5.26 8.14 13.83
N ILE A 74 4.59 7.64 12.79
CA ILE A 74 4.92 7.95 11.39
C ILE A 74 3.82 8.86 10.86
N SER A 75 4.11 10.15 10.81
CA SER A 75 3.21 11.15 10.24
C SER A 75 3.44 11.33 8.74
N PRO A 76 2.46 11.86 7.99
CA PRO A 76 2.65 12.22 6.58
C PRO A 76 3.87 13.13 6.33
N GLY A 77 4.18 14.04 7.25
CA GLY A 77 5.31 14.98 7.13
C GLY A 77 6.67 14.30 7.26
N ASP A 78 6.74 13.16 7.93
CA ASP A 78 8.01 12.45 8.08
C ASP A 78 8.45 11.74 6.79
N PHE A 79 7.53 11.53 5.84
CA PHE A 79 7.88 11.02 4.52
C PHE A 79 8.71 12.00 3.69
N ASP A 80 8.73 13.29 4.04
CA ASP A 80 9.59 14.27 3.36
C ASP A 80 11.06 14.10 3.73
N VAL A 81 11.34 13.53 4.90
CA VAL A 81 12.69 13.24 5.38
C VAL A 81 13.30 12.03 4.66
N PHE A 82 12.48 11.17 4.03
CA PHE A 82 12.99 10.01 3.30
C PHE A 82 13.83 10.42 2.08
N PRO A 83 15.09 9.97 2.01
CA PRO A 83 15.96 10.28 0.89
C PRO A 83 15.53 9.53 -0.37
N GLY A 84 15.41 10.26 -1.48
CA GLY A 84 15.18 9.69 -2.81
C GLY A 84 13.80 10.02 -3.40
N PRO A 85 13.50 9.48 -4.59
CA PRO A 85 12.29 9.80 -5.34
C PRO A 85 11.02 9.27 -4.65
N PHE A 86 9.88 9.89 -4.95
CA PHE A 86 8.56 9.53 -4.41
C PHE A 86 8.28 8.01 -4.45
N PHE A 87 8.66 7.34 -5.55
CA PHE A 87 8.45 5.91 -5.71
C PHE A 87 9.12 5.10 -4.59
N ARG A 88 10.33 5.48 -4.17
CA ARG A 88 11.04 4.86 -3.05
C ARG A 88 10.28 5.06 -1.73
N ARG A 89 9.76 6.26 -1.48
CA ARG A 89 8.96 6.58 -0.29
C ARG A 89 7.69 5.73 -0.23
N SER A 90 6.97 5.65 -1.34
CA SER A 90 5.76 4.85 -1.46
C SER A 90 6.00 3.33 -1.37
N SER A 91 7.22 2.88 -1.66
CA SER A 91 7.57 1.44 -1.61
C SER A 91 7.55 0.87 -0.19
N TYR A 92 7.67 1.71 0.84
CA TYR A 92 7.61 1.25 2.23
C TYR A 92 6.22 1.36 2.86
N THR A 93 5.35 2.24 2.35
CA THR A 93 3.96 2.34 2.81
C THR A 93 3.03 1.40 2.05
N SER A 94 3.24 1.20 0.75
CA SER A 94 2.46 0.27 -0.09
C SER A 94 2.36 -1.16 0.47
N PRO A 95 3.42 -1.76 1.06
CA PRO A 95 3.35 -3.06 1.71
C PRO A 95 2.34 -3.13 2.85
N VAL A 96 2.23 -2.07 3.66
CA VAL A 96 1.26 -2.03 4.77
C VAL A 96 -0.16 -2.17 4.23
N PHE A 97 -0.49 -1.46 3.15
CA PHE A 97 -1.77 -1.62 2.46
C PHE A 97 -1.96 -3.02 1.85
N GLY A 98 -0.88 -3.59 1.31
CA GLY A 98 -0.85 -4.97 0.88
C GLY A 98 -1.23 -5.95 2.00
N LEU A 99 -0.74 -5.74 3.22
CA LEU A 99 -1.04 -6.60 4.37
C LEU A 99 -2.40 -6.35 5.01
N ILE A 100 -2.92 -5.14 4.93
CA ILE A 100 -4.29 -4.82 5.34
C ILE A 100 -5.30 -5.60 4.48
N THR A 101 -5.00 -5.74 3.18
CA THR A 101 -5.87 -6.45 2.23
C THR A 101 -5.62 -7.96 2.18
N ASP A 102 -4.36 -8.38 2.34
CA ASP A 102 -3.94 -9.77 2.44
C ASP A 102 -2.80 -9.90 3.47
N PRO A 103 -3.12 -10.27 4.73
CA PRO A 103 -2.13 -10.41 5.79
C PRO A 103 -1.04 -11.45 5.52
N THR A 104 -1.27 -12.36 4.55
CA THR A 104 -0.32 -13.43 4.19
C THR A 104 0.62 -13.04 3.04
N ASN A 105 0.54 -11.80 2.57
CA ASN A 105 1.33 -11.32 1.44
C ASN A 105 2.84 -11.27 1.78
N LYS A 106 3.52 -12.36 1.43
CA LYS A 106 4.97 -12.53 1.65
C LYS A 106 5.81 -11.40 1.02
N ARG A 107 5.40 -10.88 -0.14
CA ARG A 107 6.15 -9.78 -0.78
C ARG A 107 6.10 -8.52 0.06
N ALA A 108 4.93 -8.20 0.61
CA ALA A 108 4.78 -7.07 1.49
C ALA A 108 5.59 -7.23 2.79
N LEU A 109 5.55 -8.41 3.42
CA LEU A 109 6.39 -8.72 4.58
C LEU A 109 7.89 -8.57 4.28
N ASN A 110 8.35 -9.05 3.13
CA ASN A 110 9.77 -8.97 2.75
C ASN A 110 10.23 -7.53 2.55
N VAL A 111 9.39 -6.67 1.95
CA VAL A 111 9.75 -5.24 1.78
C VAL A 111 9.82 -4.54 3.13
N LEU A 112 8.88 -4.82 4.05
CA LEU A 112 8.92 -4.25 5.41
C LEU A 112 10.14 -4.76 6.19
N ARG A 113 10.46 -6.05 6.08
CA ARG A 113 11.67 -6.64 6.67
C ARG A 113 12.94 -6.00 6.14
N PHE A 114 13.05 -5.81 4.83
CA PHE A 114 14.20 -5.14 4.23
C PHE A 114 14.33 -3.69 4.73
N GLY A 115 13.21 -2.97 4.82
CA GLY A 115 13.18 -1.59 5.29
C GLY A 115 13.48 -1.43 6.79
N LEU A 116 13.06 -2.37 7.63
CA LEU A 116 13.19 -2.29 9.10
C LEU A 116 14.43 -3.02 9.63
N CYS A 117 14.77 -4.18 9.06
CA CYS A 117 15.78 -5.09 9.58
C CYS A 117 17.07 -5.04 8.76
N ASP A 118 17.00 -5.44 7.48
CA ASP A 118 18.22 -5.80 6.72
C ASP A 118 19.07 -4.56 6.40
N GLU A 119 18.54 -3.65 5.59
CA GLU A 119 19.19 -2.35 5.35
C GLU A 119 18.77 -1.32 6.39
N GLY A 120 17.62 -1.54 7.06
CA GLY A 120 17.10 -0.67 8.10
C GLY A 120 16.82 0.76 7.62
N VAL A 121 16.57 0.97 6.32
CA VAL A 121 16.37 2.30 5.72
C VAL A 121 15.25 3.07 6.41
N LEU A 122 14.15 2.38 6.77
CA LEU A 122 13.04 3.00 7.49
C LEU A 122 13.51 3.48 8.86
N ILE A 123 14.05 2.56 9.66
CA ILE A 123 14.50 2.82 11.03
C ILE A 123 15.55 3.93 11.06
N LYS A 124 16.60 3.84 10.21
CA LYS A 124 17.69 4.83 10.14
C LYS A 124 17.22 6.23 9.75
N THR A 125 16.04 6.35 9.12
CA THR A 125 15.46 7.66 8.78
C THR A 125 14.80 8.32 10.00
N PHE A 126 14.27 7.52 10.93
CA PHE A 126 13.54 8.01 12.10
C PHE A 126 14.34 7.95 13.42
N THR A 127 15.36 7.11 13.49
CA THR A 127 16.20 6.92 14.68
C THR A 127 17.67 6.67 14.30
N THR A 128 18.56 6.84 15.27
CA THR A 128 19.97 6.48 15.18
C THR A 128 20.25 5.02 15.57
N ASP A 129 19.23 4.26 15.96
CA ASP A 129 19.37 2.84 16.30
C ASP A 129 19.63 2.00 15.05
N THR A 130 20.71 1.23 15.05
CA THR A 130 21.12 0.42 13.88
C THR A 130 20.88 -1.09 14.06
N ASN A 131 20.40 -1.53 15.23
CA ASN A 131 20.33 -2.94 15.57
C ASN A 131 19.00 -3.29 16.25
N ILE A 132 18.09 -3.90 15.47
CA ILE A 132 16.71 -4.20 15.87
C ILE A 132 16.47 -5.70 15.82
N GLN A 133 15.83 -6.23 16.85
CA GLN A 133 15.47 -7.65 16.94
C GLN A 133 14.11 -7.92 16.30
N SER A 134 13.14 -7.05 16.57
CA SER A 134 11.79 -7.14 16.00
C SER A 134 11.13 -5.77 15.93
N ALA A 135 10.15 -5.66 15.04
CA ALA A 135 9.32 -4.48 14.90
C ALA A 135 7.86 -4.87 14.68
N GLU A 136 6.94 -4.12 15.26
CA GLU A 136 5.49 -4.20 15.05
C GLU A 136 5.05 -2.89 14.38
N ILE A 137 4.57 -2.97 13.14
CA ILE A 137 3.91 -1.84 12.47
C ILE A 137 2.44 -1.85 12.85
N ILE A 138 1.95 -0.71 13.30
CA ILE A 138 0.56 -0.48 13.66
C ILE A 138 -0.03 0.48 12.65
N ALA A 139 -1.11 0.07 11.99
CA ALA A 139 -1.92 0.91 11.13
C ALA A 139 -3.27 1.15 11.81
N ARG A 140 -3.66 2.42 11.97
CA ARG A 140 -4.95 2.80 12.56
C ARG A 140 -5.75 3.65 11.57
N SER A 141 -7.01 3.29 11.39
CA SER A 141 -7.97 4.11 10.63
C SER A 141 -8.40 5.35 11.43
N LEU A 142 -8.41 6.51 10.78
CA LEU A 142 -9.02 7.76 11.25
C LEU A 142 -10.40 8.00 10.64
N THR A 143 -10.89 7.11 9.78
CA THR A 143 -12.23 7.23 9.19
C THR A 143 -13.26 7.23 10.31
N ARG A 144 -14.17 8.23 10.29
CA ARG A 144 -15.25 8.36 11.28
C ARG A 144 -16.03 7.04 11.34
N ASP A 145 -16.31 6.60 12.57
CA ASP A 145 -17.05 5.36 12.87
C ASP A 145 -16.34 4.04 12.47
N VAL A 146 -15.05 4.10 12.09
CA VAL A 146 -14.22 2.92 11.78
C VAL A 146 -13.04 2.82 12.76
N ASN A 147 -13.21 2.04 13.83
CA ASN A 147 -12.16 1.76 14.82
C ASN A 147 -11.28 0.56 14.43
N ALA A 148 -10.76 0.58 13.20
CA ALA A 148 -9.91 -0.50 12.71
C ALA A 148 -8.44 -0.27 13.05
N VAL A 149 -7.80 -1.29 13.62
CA VAL A 149 -6.36 -1.33 13.93
C VAL A 149 -5.79 -2.62 13.38
N TRP A 150 -4.74 -2.50 12.55
CA TRP A 150 -3.98 -3.62 12.04
C TRP A 150 -2.57 -3.60 12.62
N LYS A 151 -2.07 -4.78 12.96
CA LYS A 151 -0.76 -4.97 13.57
C LYS A 151 0.01 -5.99 12.75
N PHE A 152 1.22 -5.64 12.35
CA PHE A 152 2.07 -6.47 11.51
C PHE A 152 3.43 -6.62 12.19
N GLU A 153 3.73 -7.85 12.61
CA GLU A 153 5.00 -8.16 13.25
C GLU A 153 6.03 -8.57 12.19
N VAL A 154 7.23 -8.02 12.33
CA VAL A 154 8.40 -8.28 11.49
C VAL A 154 9.52 -8.72 12.42
N ASN A 155 9.89 -9.99 12.32
CA ASN A 155 11.00 -10.57 13.06
C ASN A 155 12.28 -10.49 12.21
N CYS A 156 13.31 -9.81 12.72
CA CYS A 156 14.57 -9.61 12.01
C CYS A 156 15.52 -10.82 12.10
N GLN A 157 15.25 -11.78 12.98
CA GLN A 157 16.14 -12.90 13.27
C GLN A 157 15.87 -14.17 12.46
N ASN A 158 14.69 -14.32 11.85
CA ASN A 158 14.36 -15.51 11.08
C ASN A 158 14.77 -15.33 9.62
N GLU A 159 15.85 -15.96 9.14
CA GLU A 159 16.13 -16.02 7.70
C GLU A 159 14.93 -16.62 6.95
N ILE A 160 14.48 -15.95 5.88
CA ILE A 160 13.47 -16.52 5.01
C ILE A 160 14.16 -17.59 4.20
N SER A 161 13.89 -18.86 4.50
CA SER A 161 14.11 -19.94 3.56
C SER A 161 13.29 -19.63 2.31
N SER A 162 14.04 -19.31 1.25
CA SER A 162 13.58 -19.04 -0.12
C SER A 162 12.77 -20.20 -0.69
#